data_AF-A0A150GUP7-F1
#
_entry.id   AF-A0A150GUP7-F1
#
_cell.length_a   1.000
_cell.length_b   1.000
_cell.length_c   1.000
_cell.angle_alpha   90.00
_cell.angle_beta   90.00
_cell.angle_gamma   90.00
#
_symmetry.space_group_name_H-M   'P 1'
#
loop_
_entity.id
_entity.type
_entity.pdbx_description
1 polymer ?
#
loop_
_entity_poly.entity_id
_entity_poly.type
_entity_poly.pdbx_seq_one_letter_code
_entity_poly.pdbx_strand_id
1 'polypeptide(L)'
;MPAVSSAAGLLSLLDEPNDDLKQYALSHLSKVVHDYWFQISGSIGSVEALYEDDDFPHRELAALVASKVFYHLGELDDALNYALGAGTLFDVEEGSEYVTTLVARCLDQFFAKRVKQAEGRGEEAEVAIDPRLTAIVERMLDKCLAAGQYEQAIGVALEGRRLDALEGAIMRAAAGEERTRVLKYALRVCQTLIVSREFRQQPT
;
A
#
# COMPACT_ATOMS: atom_id res chain seq x y z
N MET A 1 -14.31 29.09 -20.37
CA MET A 1 -13.99 27.69 -20.67
C MET A 1 -15.03 26.85 -19.95
N PRO A 2 -15.79 25.99 -20.64
CA PRO A 2 -16.87 25.24 -19.99
C PRO A 2 -16.24 24.25 -19.01
N ALA A 3 -16.67 24.31 -17.75
CA ALA A 3 -16.35 23.28 -16.77
C ALA A 3 -16.95 21.97 -17.28
N VAL A 4 -16.13 20.94 -17.44
CA VAL A 4 -16.62 19.59 -17.74
C VAL A 4 -17.31 19.10 -16.46
N SER A 5 -18.58 19.46 -16.30
CA SER A 5 -19.37 19.23 -15.08
C SER A 5 -19.79 17.76 -14.88
N SER A 6 -19.26 16.83 -15.66
CA SER A 6 -19.61 15.42 -15.58
C SER A 6 -18.46 14.52 -16.02
N ALA A 7 -18.22 13.46 -15.27
CA ALA A 7 -17.27 12.41 -15.60
C ALA A 7 -17.68 11.64 -16.86
N ALA A 8 -18.96 11.70 -17.29
CA ALA A 8 -19.47 11.02 -18.47
C ALA A 8 -18.71 11.37 -19.76
N GLY A 9 -18.28 12.63 -19.91
CA GLY A 9 -17.47 13.04 -21.07
C GLY A 9 -16.07 12.43 -21.08
N LEU A 10 -15.48 12.25 -19.89
CA LEU A 10 -14.17 11.57 -19.75
C LEU A 10 -14.31 10.06 -19.91
N LEU A 11 -15.41 9.47 -19.44
CA LEU A 11 -15.71 8.05 -19.61
C LEU A 11 -15.94 7.71 -21.09
N SER A 12 -16.66 8.56 -21.83
CA SER A 12 -16.85 8.36 -23.28
C SER A 12 -15.52 8.42 -24.06
N LEU A 13 -14.51 9.13 -23.55
CA LEU A 13 -13.18 9.17 -24.16
C LEU A 13 -12.36 7.90 -23.90
N LEU A 14 -12.74 7.07 -22.91
CA LEU A 14 -12.09 5.78 -22.66
C LEU A 14 -12.48 4.72 -23.71
N ASP A 15 -13.66 4.85 -24.31
CA ASP A 15 -14.16 3.95 -25.35
C ASP A 15 -13.57 4.25 -26.75
N GLU A 16 -12.89 5.38 -26.90
CA GLU A 16 -12.24 5.78 -28.16
C GLU A 16 -10.98 4.93 -28.42
N PRO A 17 -10.64 4.60 -29.69
CA PRO A 17 -9.53 3.71 -30.02
C PRO A 17 -8.15 4.35 -29.84
N ASN A 18 -8.06 5.64 -29.53
CA ASN A 18 -6.79 6.37 -29.43
C ASN A 18 -6.23 6.34 -28.00
N ASP A 19 -5.04 5.76 -27.83
CA ASP A 19 -4.38 5.62 -26.53
C ASP A 19 -4.02 6.96 -25.88
N ASP A 20 -3.72 8.00 -26.67
CA ASP A 20 -3.44 9.34 -26.15
C ASP A 20 -4.70 9.95 -25.48
N LEU A 21 -5.88 9.67 -26.05
CA LEU A 21 -7.17 10.13 -25.49
C LEU A 21 -7.51 9.37 -24.22
N LYS A 22 -7.28 8.06 -24.20
CA LYS A 22 -7.45 7.22 -23.00
C LYS A 22 -6.54 7.69 -21.87
N GLN A 23 -5.26 7.98 -22.15
CA GLN A 23 -4.34 8.51 -21.17
C GLN A 23 -4.80 9.87 -20.62
N TYR A 24 -5.21 10.78 -21.51
CA TYR A 24 -5.73 12.09 -21.11
C TYR A 24 -6.96 11.93 -20.21
N ALA A 25 -7.91 11.08 -20.59
CA ALA A 25 -9.11 10.77 -19.82
C ALA A 25 -8.75 10.21 -18.44
N LEU A 26 -7.87 9.21 -18.34
CA LEU A 26 -7.43 8.61 -17.08
C LEU A 26 -6.74 9.63 -16.16
N SER A 27 -5.87 10.48 -16.71
CA SER A 27 -5.18 11.51 -15.92
C SER A 27 -6.15 12.54 -15.33
N HIS A 28 -7.17 12.92 -16.10
CA HIS A 28 -8.23 13.83 -15.64
C HIS A 28 -9.17 13.15 -14.66
N LEU A 29 -9.57 11.90 -14.93
CA LEU A 29 -10.37 11.09 -14.02
C LEU A 29 -9.71 11.00 -12.66
N SER A 30 -8.40 10.71 -12.60
CA SER A 30 -7.64 10.59 -11.34
C SER A 30 -7.75 11.81 -10.42
N LYS A 31 -7.95 13.01 -10.97
CA LYS A 31 -8.09 14.28 -10.24
C LYS A 31 -9.51 14.53 -9.76
N VAL A 32 -10.51 14.02 -10.49
CA VAL A 32 -11.93 14.27 -10.22
C VAL A 32 -12.62 13.06 -9.57
N VAL A 33 -11.91 11.96 -9.33
CA VAL A 33 -12.49 10.73 -8.70
C VAL A 33 -13.18 11.06 -7.39
N HIS A 34 -12.60 11.93 -6.56
CA HIS A 34 -13.14 12.23 -5.23
C HIS A 34 -14.56 12.80 -5.29
N ASP A 35 -14.86 13.62 -6.30
CA ASP A 35 -16.15 14.28 -6.47
C ASP A 35 -17.15 13.44 -7.29
N TYR A 36 -16.65 12.62 -8.21
CA TYR A 36 -17.48 11.90 -9.19
C TYR A 36 -17.33 10.37 -9.15
N TRP A 37 -16.82 9.80 -8.04
CA TRP A 37 -16.63 8.35 -7.89
C TRP A 37 -17.89 7.55 -8.22
N PHE A 38 -19.08 8.08 -7.88
CA PHE A 38 -20.37 7.45 -8.14
C PHE A 38 -20.73 7.36 -9.63
N GLN A 39 -20.22 8.26 -10.47
CA GLN A 39 -20.40 8.19 -11.92
C GLN A 39 -19.41 7.22 -12.53
N ILE A 40 -18.17 7.25 -12.04
CA ILE A 40 -17.08 6.40 -12.53
C ILE A 40 -17.32 4.94 -12.14
N SER A 41 -17.86 4.67 -10.95
CA SER A 41 -18.19 3.32 -10.50
C SER A 41 -19.20 2.62 -11.41
N GLY A 42 -20.15 3.36 -11.98
CA GLY A 42 -21.10 2.82 -12.96
C GLY A 42 -20.46 2.38 -14.28
N SER A 43 -19.21 2.79 -14.55
CA SER A 43 -18.44 2.44 -15.75
C SER A 43 -17.05 1.92 -15.41
N ILE A 44 -16.87 1.37 -14.19
CA ILE A 44 -15.57 0.87 -13.73
C ILE A 44 -15.06 -0.27 -14.61
N GLY A 45 -15.96 -1.08 -15.17
CA GLY A 45 -15.61 -2.18 -16.08
C GLY A 45 -14.80 -1.72 -17.30
N SER A 46 -15.01 -0.50 -17.82
CA SER A 46 -14.17 0.05 -18.89
C SER A 46 -12.76 0.38 -18.41
N VAL A 47 -12.61 0.84 -17.16
CA VAL A 47 -11.30 1.13 -16.55
C VAL A 47 -10.57 -0.18 -16.22
N GLU A 48 -11.27 -1.20 -15.75
CA GLU A 48 -10.72 -2.53 -15.51
C GLU A 48 -10.26 -3.19 -16.80
N ALA A 49 -11.07 -3.13 -17.86
CA ALA A 49 -10.69 -3.63 -19.18
C ALA A 49 -9.41 -2.96 -19.71
N LEU A 50 -9.23 -1.66 -19.47
CA LEU A 50 -8.00 -0.94 -19.83
C LEU A 50 -6.78 -1.32 -18.98
N TYR A 51 -6.99 -1.78 -17.75
CA TYR A 51 -5.91 -2.30 -16.92
C TYR A 51 -5.50 -3.72 -17.32
N GLU A 52 -6.47 -4.54 -17.72
CA GLU A 52 -6.25 -5.90 -18.22
C GLU A 52 -5.65 -5.96 -19.64
N ASP A 53 -5.73 -4.85 -20.38
CA ASP A 53 -5.15 -4.74 -21.72
C ASP A 53 -3.61 -4.63 -21.65
N ASP A 54 -2.92 -5.71 -22.07
CA ASP A 54 -1.46 -5.77 -22.14
C ASP A 54 -0.86 -4.86 -23.23
N ASP A 55 -1.63 -4.51 -24.26
CA ASP A 55 -1.18 -3.62 -25.34
C ASP A 55 -1.19 -2.14 -24.91
N PHE A 56 -1.92 -1.80 -23.83
CA PHE A 56 -2.05 -0.43 -23.38
C PHE A 56 -0.85 0.02 -22.53
N PRO A 57 -0.03 1.00 -22.99
CA PRO A 57 1.20 1.39 -22.31
C PRO A 57 0.97 2.08 -20.96
N HIS A 58 -0.24 2.59 -20.71
CA HIS A 58 -0.59 3.37 -19.52
C HIS A 58 -1.53 2.64 -18.56
N ARG A 59 -1.52 1.30 -18.56
CA ARG A 59 -2.34 0.47 -17.65
C ARG A 59 -2.16 0.80 -16.17
N GLU A 60 -0.98 1.26 -15.75
CA GLU A 60 -0.72 1.67 -14.37
C GLU A 60 -1.61 2.88 -13.95
N LEU A 61 -1.94 3.79 -14.88
CA LEU A 61 -2.85 4.90 -14.62
C LEU A 61 -4.29 4.41 -14.46
N ALA A 62 -4.71 3.41 -15.24
CA ALA A 62 -6.01 2.78 -15.10
C ALA A 62 -6.15 2.10 -13.73
N ALA A 63 -5.11 1.38 -13.28
CA ALA A 63 -5.03 0.79 -11.95
C ALA A 63 -5.15 1.85 -10.83
N LEU A 64 -4.51 3.01 -10.99
CA LEU A 64 -4.62 4.10 -10.01
C LEU A 64 -6.03 4.69 -9.94
N VAL A 65 -6.71 4.86 -11.09
CA VAL A 65 -8.10 5.34 -11.11
C VAL A 65 -9.03 4.31 -10.48
N ALA A 66 -8.91 3.03 -10.87
CA ALA A 66 -9.70 1.94 -10.31
C ALA A 66 -9.55 1.86 -8.79
N SER A 67 -8.31 1.87 -8.28
CA SER A 67 -8.07 1.80 -6.83
C SER A 67 -8.69 2.95 -6.05
N LYS A 68 -8.67 4.18 -6.59
CA LYS A 68 -9.37 5.33 -5.97
C LYS A 68 -10.88 5.17 -5.96
N VAL A 69 -11.47 4.59 -7.01
CA VAL A 69 -12.92 4.34 -7.06
C VAL A 69 -13.32 3.25 -6.05
N PHE A 70 -12.60 2.12 -6.02
CA PHE A 70 -12.85 1.04 -5.06
C PHE A 70 -12.67 1.49 -3.61
N TYR A 71 -11.73 2.39 -3.34
CA TYR A 71 -11.59 3.03 -2.03
C TYR A 71 -12.88 3.75 -1.62
N HIS A 72 -13.49 4.51 -2.52
CA HIS A 72 -14.77 5.19 -2.25
C HIS A 72 -15.98 4.24 -2.16
N LEU A 73 -15.93 3.11 -2.84
CA LEU A 73 -16.93 2.04 -2.71
C LEU A 73 -16.83 1.28 -1.38
N GLY A 74 -15.72 1.44 -0.66
CA GLY A 74 -15.44 0.73 0.60
C GLY A 74 -14.80 -0.64 0.40
N GLU A 75 -14.51 -1.03 -0.84
CA GLU A 75 -13.87 -2.29 -1.20
C GLU A 75 -12.34 -2.14 -1.11
N LEU A 76 -11.82 -2.13 0.12
CA LEU A 76 -10.41 -1.84 0.39
C LEU A 76 -9.44 -2.90 -0.13
N ASP A 77 -9.87 -4.16 -0.21
CA ASP A 77 -9.02 -5.26 -0.68
C ASP A 77 -8.79 -5.15 -2.20
N ASP A 78 -9.83 -4.85 -2.96
CA ASP A 78 -9.71 -4.60 -4.40
C ASP A 78 -8.99 -3.29 -4.68
N ALA A 79 -9.28 -2.24 -3.89
CA ALA A 79 -8.53 -0.99 -3.94
C ALA A 79 -7.02 -1.22 -3.75
N LEU A 80 -6.63 -2.09 -2.81
CA LEU A 80 -5.23 -2.44 -2.57
C LEU A 80 -4.64 -3.22 -3.74
N ASN A 81 -5.35 -4.20 -4.30
CA ASN A 81 -4.88 -4.96 -5.46
C ASN A 81 -4.58 -4.05 -6.65
N TYR A 82 -5.48 -3.11 -6.96
CA TYR A 82 -5.28 -2.12 -8.01
C TYR A 82 -4.18 -1.10 -7.67
N ALA A 83 -4.05 -0.68 -6.40
CA ALA A 83 -2.96 0.20 -5.96
C ALA A 83 -1.59 -0.47 -6.12
N LEU A 84 -1.48 -1.77 -5.81
CA LEU A 84 -0.29 -2.58 -6.07
C LEU A 84 0.01 -2.71 -7.57
N GLY A 85 -1.04 -2.79 -8.40
CA GLY A 85 -0.95 -2.79 -9.86
C GLY A 85 -0.47 -1.47 -10.46
N ALA A 86 -0.75 -0.34 -9.81
CA ALA A 86 -0.28 0.99 -10.22
C ALA A 86 1.22 1.20 -10.01
N GLY A 87 1.88 0.35 -9.20
CA GLY A 87 3.33 0.29 -9.07
C GLY A 87 3.96 1.63 -8.68
N THR A 88 4.64 2.27 -9.64
CA THR A 88 5.36 3.53 -9.40
C THR A 88 4.45 4.74 -9.26
N LEU A 89 3.23 4.69 -9.82
CA LEU A 89 2.25 5.77 -9.75
C LEU A 89 1.53 5.86 -8.40
N PHE A 90 1.55 4.78 -7.61
CA PHE A 90 1.05 4.82 -6.24
C PHE A 90 2.11 5.48 -5.34
N ASP A 91 1.86 6.73 -5.00
CA ASP A 91 2.75 7.51 -4.17
C ASP A 91 2.44 7.31 -2.67
N VAL A 92 3.30 6.56 -1.98
CA VAL A 92 3.23 6.33 -0.53
C VAL A 92 3.63 7.59 0.27
N GLU A 93 4.18 8.60 -0.40
CA GLU A 93 4.53 9.89 0.20
C GLU A 93 3.35 10.84 0.27
N GLU A 94 2.33 10.64 -0.56
CA GLU A 94 1.11 11.43 -0.55
C GLU A 94 0.41 11.30 0.81
N GLY A 95 0.33 12.42 1.54
CA GLY A 95 -0.31 12.48 2.86
C GLY A 95 -1.84 12.48 2.81
N SER A 96 -2.45 11.81 1.82
CA SER A 96 -3.91 11.74 1.68
C SER A 96 -4.51 10.63 2.54
N GLU A 97 -5.80 10.79 2.88
CA GLU A 97 -6.56 9.78 3.62
C GLU A 97 -6.61 8.46 2.84
N TYR A 98 -6.74 8.54 1.52
CA TYR A 98 -6.67 7.40 0.60
C TYR A 98 -5.39 6.57 0.80
N VAL A 99 -4.22 7.20 0.71
CA VAL A 99 -2.93 6.50 0.87
C VAL A 99 -2.76 5.99 2.30
N THR A 100 -3.13 6.79 3.29
CA THR A 100 -3.01 6.39 4.70
C THR A 100 -3.84 5.15 5.01
N THR A 101 -5.10 5.08 4.53
CA THR A 101 -5.97 3.91 4.72
C THR A 101 -5.46 2.69 3.96
N LEU A 102 -5.02 2.85 2.71
CA LEU A 102 -4.50 1.75 1.89
C LEU A 102 -3.20 1.18 2.45
N VAL A 103 -2.30 2.02 2.91
CA VAL A 103 -1.05 1.59 3.56
C VAL A 103 -1.36 0.83 4.85
N ALA A 104 -2.30 1.31 5.67
CA ALA A 104 -2.73 0.58 6.87
C ALA A 104 -3.30 -0.80 6.50
N ARG A 105 -4.17 -0.87 5.48
CA ARG A 105 -4.72 -2.15 5.00
C ARG A 105 -3.65 -3.09 4.45
N CYS A 106 -2.65 -2.54 3.74
CA CYS A 106 -1.50 -3.28 3.24
C CYS A 106 -0.67 -3.89 4.37
N LEU A 107 -0.40 -3.11 5.42
CA LEU A 107 0.32 -3.58 6.60
C LEU A 107 -0.46 -4.68 7.32
N ASP A 108 -1.77 -4.52 7.53
CA ASP A 108 -2.63 -5.54 8.15
C ASP A 108 -2.57 -6.87 7.39
N GLN A 109 -2.72 -6.83 6.05
CA GLN A 109 -2.64 -8.03 5.23
C GLN A 109 -1.24 -8.66 5.27
N PHE A 110 -0.19 -7.84 5.25
CA PHE A 110 1.20 -8.31 5.32
C PHE A 110 1.48 -8.98 6.67
N PHE A 111 1.09 -8.38 7.78
CA PHE A 111 1.26 -8.94 9.12
C PHE A 111 0.44 -10.21 9.30
N ALA A 112 -0.81 -10.25 8.83
CA ALA A 112 -1.63 -11.46 8.86
C ALA A 112 -0.96 -12.62 8.10
N LYS A 113 -0.36 -12.36 6.93
CA LYS A 113 0.39 -13.38 6.17
C LYS A 113 1.68 -13.81 6.91
N ARG A 114 2.42 -12.87 7.51
CA ARG A 114 3.63 -13.15 8.29
C ARG A 114 3.36 -13.98 9.55
N VAL A 115 2.28 -13.68 10.27
CA VAL A 115 1.87 -14.44 11.45
C VAL A 115 1.47 -15.86 11.05
N LYS A 116 0.68 -16.01 9.96
CA LYS A 116 0.34 -17.33 9.40
C LYS A 116 1.58 -18.11 8.98
N GLN A 117 2.56 -17.48 8.36
CA GLN A 117 3.82 -18.13 7.98
C GLN A 117 4.62 -18.60 9.21
N ALA A 118 4.63 -17.81 10.29
CA ALA A 118 5.40 -18.13 11.49
C ALA A 118 4.70 -19.14 12.43
N GLU A 119 3.36 -19.22 12.41
CA GLU A 119 2.57 -20.12 13.28
C GLU A 119 2.01 -21.34 12.53
N GLY A 120 1.93 -21.27 11.19
CA GLY A 120 1.46 -22.33 10.32
C GLY A 120 2.41 -23.53 10.31
N ARG A 121 1.84 -24.73 10.12
CA ARG A 121 2.59 -25.99 10.00
C ARG A 121 2.29 -26.61 8.64
N GLY A 122 3.33 -26.96 7.88
CA GLY A 122 3.18 -27.56 6.54
C GLY A 122 2.91 -26.50 5.46
N GLU A 123 1.93 -26.74 4.58
CA GLU A 123 1.60 -25.88 3.42
C GLU A 123 1.15 -24.46 3.81
N GLU A 124 0.65 -24.25 5.03
CA GLU A 124 0.30 -22.92 5.57
C GLU A 124 1.54 -22.05 5.89
N ALA A 125 2.73 -22.65 5.98
CA ALA A 125 3.99 -21.92 6.14
C ALA A 125 4.59 -21.46 4.79
N GLU A 126 4.11 -22.02 3.67
CA GLU A 126 4.50 -21.62 2.30
C GLU A 126 3.57 -20.56 1.71
N VAL A 127 2.90 -19.76 2.55
CA VAL A 127 2.13 -18.61 2.05
C VAL A 127 3.09 -17.62 1.39
N ALA A 128 3.08 -17.62 0.05
CA ALA A 128 3.82 -16.67 -0.75
C ALA A 128 3.28 -15.26 -0.47
N ILE A 129 4.12 -14.43 0.14
CA ILE A 129 3.82 -13.01 0.30
C ILE A 129 4.07 -12.35 -1.05
N ASP A 130 3.08 -11.60 -1.53
CA ASP A 130 3.20 -10.86 -2.79
C ASP A 130 4.42 -9.92 -2.71
N PRO A 131 5.37 -10.00 -3.66
CA PRO A 131 6.50 -9.08 -3.74
C PRO A 131 6.08 -7.61 -3.74
N ARG A 132 4.92 -7.27 -4.32
CA ARG A 132 4.39 -5.91 -4.37
C ARG A 132 4.00 -5.40 -2.99
N LEU A 133 3.35 -6.24 -2.18
CA LEU A 133 3.02 -5.91 -0.78
C LEU A 133 4.31 -5.66 0.01
N THR A 134 5.31 -6.53 -0.16
CA THR A 134 6.61 -6.39 0.50
C THR A 134 7.30 -5.08 0.10
N ALA A 135 7.27 -4.73 -1.20
CA ALA A 135 7.86 -3.50 -1.70
C ALA A 135 7.21 -2.24 -1.10
N ILE A 136 5.89 -2.20 -0.93
CA ILE A 136 5.21 -1.06 -0.28
C ILE A 136 5.64 -0.94 1.19
N VAL A 137 5.68 -2.05 1.93
CA VAL A 137 6.11 -2.07 3.34
C VAL A 137 7.56 -1.61 3.47
N GLU A 138 8.45 -2.01 2.56
CA GLU A 138 9.85 -1.58 2.58
C GLU A 138 10.00 -0.09 2.25
N ARG A 139 9.28 0.42 1.24
CA ARG A 139 9.26 1.87 0.94
C ARG A 139 8.72 2.68 2.14
N MET A 140 7.70 2.17 2.82
CA MET A 140 7.15 2.80 4.02
C MET A 140 8.15 2.78 5.19
N LEU A 141 8.82 1.65 5.41
CA LEU A 141 9.86 1.53 6.43
C LEU A 141 11.03 2.49 6.17
N ASP A 142 11.52 2.54 4.93
CA ASP A 142 12.61 3.45 4.53
C ASP A 142 12.21 4.91 4.72
N LYS A 143 10.97 5.28 4.41
CA LYS A 143 10.41 6.61 4.67
C LYS A 143 10.39 6.93 6.17
N CYS A 144 9.86 6.02 7.00
CA CYS A 144 9.84 6.21 8.46
C CYS A 144 11.24 6.36 9.04
N LEU A 145 12.20 5.56 8.55
CA LEU A 145 13.61 5.64 8.96
C LEU A 145 14.25 6.96 8.52
N ALA A 146 14.01 7.41 7.29
CA ALA A 146 14.51 8.69 6.77
C ALA A 146 13.92 9.89 7.52
N ALA A 147 12.65 9.80 7.95
CA ALA A 147 11.96 10.82 8.73
C ALA A 147 12.33 10.81 10.24
N GLY A 148 13.19 9.88 10.69
CA GLY A 148 13.53 9.71 12.10
C GLY A 148 12.39 9.15 12.97
N GLN A 149 11.35 8.60 12.35
CA GLN A 149 10.19 8.01 13.02
C GLN A 149 10.49 6.55 13.44
N TYR A 150 11.51 6.38 14.29
CA TYR A 150 12.00 5.05 14.69
C TYR A 150 10.96 4.22 15.46
N GLU A 151 10.05 4.86 16.20
CA GLU A 151 8.98 4.15 16.93
C GLU A 151 8.00 3.44 15.98
N GLN A 152 7.61 4.08 14.87
CA GLN A 152 6.77 3.46 13.86
C GLN A 152 7.50 2.34 13.11
N ALA A 153 8.76 2.57 12.74
CA ALA A 153 9.58 1.56 12.09
C ALA A 153 9.75 0.30 12.97
N ILE A 154 9.92 0.48 14.28
CA ILE A 154 9.96 -0.62 15.26
C ILE A 154 8.62 -1.34 15.36
N GLY A 155 7.51 -0.59 15.43
CA GLY A 155 6.16 -1.18 15.46
C GLY A 155 5.93 -2.10 14.27
N VAL A 156 6.20 -1.60 13.06
CA VAL A 156 6.09 -2.37 11.81
C VAL A 156 7.02 -3.58 11.80
N ALA A 157 8.27 -3.42 12.25
CA ALA A 157 9.23 -4.52 12.31
C ALA A 157 8.80 -5.63 13.29
N LEU A 158 8.27 -5.27 14.46
CA LEU A 158 7.83 -6.23 15.48
C LEU A 158 6.53 -6.93 15.09
N GLU A 159 5.56 -6.22 14.54
CA GLU A 159 4.30 -6.80 14.03
C GLU A 159 4.56 -7.72 12.82
N GLY A 160 5.50 -7.35 11.95
CA GLY A 160 5.95 -8.16 10.83
C GLY A 160 6.90 -9.30 11.17
N ARG A 161 7.25 -9.48 12.46
CA ARG A 161 8.23 -10.46 12.96
C ARG A 161 9.57 -10.39 12.19
N ARG A 162 10.00 -9.19 11.80
CA ARG A 162 11.22 -8.90 11.03
C ARG A 162 12.32 -8.38 11.95
N LEU A 163 13.17 -9.29 12.44
CA LEU A 163 14.31 -8.94 13.29
C LEU A 163 15.39 -8.16 12.52
N ASP A 164 15.52 -8.42 11.23
CA ASP A 164 16.38 -7.68 10.30
C ASP A 164 16.01 -6.19 10.22
N ALA A 165 14.71 -5.89 10.07
CA ALA A 165 14.21 -4.52 10.03
C ALA A 165 14.36 -3.81 11.39
N LEU A 166 14.14 -4.55 12.48
CA LEU A 166 14.33 -4.05 13.85
C LEU A 166 15.79 -3.67 14.12
N GLU A 167 16.73 -4.55 13.78
CA GLU A 167 18.16 -4.28 13.93
C GLU A 167 18.59 -3.08 13.08
N GLY A 168 18.14 -3.03 11.81
CA GLY A 168 18.38 -1.91 10.92
C GLY A 168 17.87 -0.56 11.47
N ALA A 169 16.69 -0.56 12.10
CA ALA A 169 16.13 0.64 12.74
C ALA A 169 16.95 1.10 13.95
N ILE A 170 17.39 0.16 14.81
CA ILE A 170 18.19 0.46 16.01
C ILE A 170 19.60 0.96 15.63
N MET A 171 20.20 0.37 14.59
CA MET A 171 21.54 0.74 14.11
C MET A 171 21.56 2.13 13.46
N ARG A 172 20.48 2.51 12.76
CA ARG A 172 20.31 3.85 12.18
C ARG A 172 20.04 4.94 13.22
N ALA A 173 19.45 4.60 14.37
CA ALA A 173 19.28 5.56 15.46
C ALA A 173 20.64 6.04 16.01
N ALA A 174 20.75 7.35 16.26
CA ALA A 174 22.00 7.96 16.69
C ALA A 174 22.47 7.37 18.03
N ALA A 175 23.77 7.21 18.19
CA ALA A 175 24.36 6.70 19.42
C ALA A 175 24.07 7.65 20.60
N GLY A 176 23.73 7.08 21.76
CA GLY A 176 23.44 7.84 22.99
C GLY A 176 22.02 7.65 23.50
N GLU A 177 21.37 8.76 23.88
CA GLU A 177 20.03 8.72 24.47
C GLU A 177 18.95 8.22 23.51
N GLU A 178 19.08 8.51 22.21
CA GLU A 178 18.10 8.12 21.19
C GLU A 178 18.07 6.59 21.00
N ARG A 179 19.23 5.95 20.80
CA ARG A 179 19.32 4.48 20.77
C ARG A 179 18.79 3.84 22.05
N THR A 180 19.07 4.43 23.20
CA THR A 180 18.57 3.92 24.49
C THR A 180 17.04 4.04 24.59
N ARG A 181 16.45 5.12 24.08
CA ARG A 181 15.00 5.33 24.02
C ARG A 181 14.33 4.32 23.09
N VAL A 182 14.88 4.18 21.89
CA VAL A 182 14.44 3.24 20.83
C VAL A 182 14.50 1.80 21.33
N LEU A 183 15.57 1.39 22.01
CA LEU A 183 15.69 0.07 22.66
C LEU A 183 14.66 -0.15 23.77
N LYS A 184 14.45 0.85 24.64
CA LYS A 184 13.44 0.77 25.70
C LYS A 184 12.03 0.64 25.12
N TYR A 185 11.75 1.36 24.05
CA TYR A 185 10.48 1.27 23.32
C TYR A 185 10.31 -0.12 22.70
N ALA A 186 11.28 -0.61 21.93
CA ALA A 186 11.26 -1.95 21.34
C ALA A 186 11.03 -3.03 22.40
N LEU A 187 11.75 -2.98 23.54
CA LEU A 187 11.59 -3.95 24.62
C LEU A 187 10.20 -3.91 25.26
N ARG A 188 9.62 -2.72 25.45
CA ARG A 188 8.24 -2.56 25.95
C ARG A 188 7.23 -3.17 24.97
N VAL A 189 7.36 -2.83 23.69
CA VAL A 189 6.47 -3.31 22.62
C VAL A 189 6.58 -4.84 22.50
N CYS A 190 7.79 -5.40 22.55
CA CYS A 190 8.00 -6.85 22.59
C CYS A 190 7.29 -7.53 23.78
N GLN A 191 7.27 -6.89 24.94
CA GLN A 191 6.61 -7.43 26.13
C GLN A 191 5.08 -7.39 26.03
N THR A 192 4.52 -6.46 25.27
CA THR A 192 3.06 -6.29 25.11
C THR A 192 2.49 -7.00 23.89
N LEU A 193 3.18 -6.99 22.75
CA LEU A 193 2.67 -7.52 21.47
C LEU A 193 3.04 -8.98 21.22
N ILE A 194 4.20 -9.45 21.69
CA ILE A 194 4.65 -10.80 21.37
C ILE A 194 4.12 -11.79 22.42
N VAL A 195 2.93 -12.34 22.19
CA VAL A 195 2.35 -13.40 23.04
C VAL A 195 3.13 -14.73 22.90
N SER A 196 3.71 -14.99 21.72
CA SER A 196 4.52 -16.18 21.44
C SER A 196 5.86 -16.19 22.19
N ARG A 197 6.09 -17.22 22.99
CA ARG A 197 7.34 -17.43 23.74
C ARG A 197 8.52 -17.81 22.83
N GLU A 198 8.24 -18.39 21.66
CA GLU A 198 9.24 -18.86 20.69
C GLU A 198 9.92 -17.70 19.96
N PHE A 199 9.16 -16.69 19.53
CA PHE A 199 9.72 -15.49 18.90
C PHE A 199 10.53 -14.63 19.90
N ARG A 200 10.16 -14.65 21.18
CA ARG A 200 10.94 -14.01 22.26
C ARG A 200 12.28 -14.69 22.56
N GLN A 201 12.44 -15.96 22.16
CA GLN A 201 13.63 -16.75 22.47
C GLN A 201 14.54 -17.00 21.26
N GLN A 202 14.22 -16.43 20.08
CA GLN A 202 15.10 -16.55 18.92
C GLN A 202 16.45 -15.90 19.23
N PRO A 203 17.55 -16.66 19.20
CA PRO A 203 18.89 -16.10 19.35
C PRO A 203 19.24 -15.31 18.08
N THR A 204 19.75 -14.11 18.29
CA THR A 204 20.46 -13.29 17.28
C THR A 204 21.61 -14.05 16.66
#